data_AF-L0M9X7-F1
#
_entry.id   AF-L0M9X7-F1
#
_cell.length_a   1.000
_cell.length_b   1.000
_cell.length_c   1.000
_cell.angle_alpha   90.00
_cell.angle_beta   90.00
_cell.angle_gamma   90.00
#
_symmetry.space_group_name_H-M   'P 1'
#
loop_
_entity.id
_entity.type
_entity.pdbx_description
1 polymer ?
#
loop_
_entity_poly.entity_id
_entity_poly.type
_entity_poly.pdbx_seq_one_letter_code
_entity_poly.pdbx_strand_id
1 'polypeptide(L)'
;MINKLRILCVLFLFVGAVSSANVITFSGSVVESSASARNTCLHNALQQGIETTCRGESGTEVMSTVKNTLVKYKGKLAHARIVTINYK
;
A
#
# COMPACT_ATOMS: atom_id res chain seq x y z
N MET A 1 -1.05 -52.30 -45.54
CA MET A 1 -1.96 -51.13 -45.51
C MET A 1 -2.13 -50.70 -44.06
N ILE A 2 -1.42 -49.66 -43.63
CA ILE A 2 -1.56 -49.12 -42.28
C ILE A 2 -2.97 -48.55 -42.12
N ASN A 3 -3.65 -49.00 -41.07
CA ASN A 3 -5.06 -48.71 -40.82
C ASN A 3 -5.20 -47.22 -40.47
N LYS A 4 -5.54 -46.39 -41.47
CA LYS A 4 -5.64 -44.92 -41.35
C LYS A 4 -6.53 -44.47 -40.18
N LEU A 5 -7.46 -45.33 -39.78
CA LEU A 5 -8.33 -45.14 -38.61
C LEU A 5 -7.55 -45.11 -37.28
N ARG A 6 -6.49 -45.91 -37.14
CA ARG A 6 -5.67 -45.92 -35.92
C ARG A 6 -4.83 -44.66 -35.75
N ILE A 7 -4.34 -44.10 -36.86
CA ILE A 7 -3.58 -42.84 -36.83
C ILE A 7 -4.49 -41.67 -36.44
N LEU A 8 -5.73 -41.67 -36.96
CA LEU A 8 -6.74 -40.66 -36.60
C LEU A 8 -7.11 -40.72 -35.11
N CYS A 9 -7.28 -41.91 -34.53
CA CYS A 9 -7.54 -42.06 -33.09
C CYS A 9 -6.37 -41.59 -32.22
N VAL A 10 -5.12 -41.81 -32.64
CA VAL A 10 -3.94 -41.34 -31.89
C VAL A 10 -3.83 -39.81 -31.93
N LEU A 11 -4.16 -39.18 -33.06
CA LEU A 11 -4.16 -37.72 -33.19
C LEU A 11 -5.20 -37.03 -32.29
N PHE A 12 -6.37 -37.66 -32.08
CA PHE A 12 -7.41 -37.13 -31.20
C PHE A 12 -7.03 -37.16 -29.70
N LEU A 13 -6.10 -38.03 -29.29
CA LEU A 13 -5.65 -38.10 -27.90
C LEU A 13 -4.75 -36.92 -27.49
N PHE A 14 -4.14 -36.21 -28.45
CA PHE A 14 -3.23 -35.09 -28.16
C PHE A 14 -3.91 -33.72 -28.07
N VAL A 15 -5.21 -33.61 -28.39
CA VAL A 15 -5.95 -32.33 -28.32
C VAL A 15 -6.36 -31.98 -26.88
N GLY A 16 -6.19 -32.92 -25.93
CA GLY A 16 -6.62 -32.77 -24.54
C GLY A 16 -5.56 -32.20 -23.57
N ALA A 17 -4.42 -31.70 -24.06
CA ALA A 17 -3.44 -31.02 -23.21
C ALA A 17 -4.02 -29.66 -22.77
N VAL A 18 -4.88 -29.71 -21.76
CA VAL A 18 -5.44 -28.57 -21.05
C VAL A 18 -4.29 -27.69 -20.57
N SER A 19 -4.17 -26.50 -21.17
CA SER A 19 -3.28 -25.45 -20.70
C SER A 19 -3.74 -25.04 -19.30
N SER A 20 -3.01 -25.47 -18.27
CA SER A 20 -3.21 -24.99 -16.91
C SER A 20 -2.60 -23.60 -16.80
N ALA A 21 -3.39 -22.59 -17.11
CA ALA A 21 -3.06 -21.22 -16.73
C ALA A 21 -3.18 -21.13 -15.20
N ASN A 22 -2.07 -21.32 -14.50
CA ASN A 22 -2.01 -21.09 -13.06
C ASN A 22 -2.29 -19.60 -12.80
N VAL A 23 -3.44 -19.30 -12.22
CA VAL A 23 -3.76 -17.94 -11.77
C VAL A 23 -2.89 -17.65 -10.55
N ILE A 24 -1.93 -16.74 -10.69
CA ILE A 24 -1.19 -16.19 -9.55
C ILE A 24 -2.09 -15.13 -8.92
N THR A 25 -2.81 -15.52 -7.87
CA THR A 25 -3.65 -14.60 -7.11
C THR A 25 -2.78 -13.88 -6.08
N PHE A 26 -2.54 -12.58 -6.28
CA PHE A 26 -1.94 -11.74 -5.25
C PHE A 26 -3.03 -11.34 -4.25
N SER A 27 -2.98 -11.94 -3.06
CA SER A 27 -3.81 -11.52 -1.92
C SER A 27 -2.95 -10.69 -0.98
N GLY A 28 -3.18 -9.39 -0.94
CA GLY A 28 -2.60 -8.48 0.04
C GLY A 28 -3.69 -7.56 0.58
N SER A 29 -3.72 -7.35 1.89
CA SER A 29 -4.50 -6.25 2.47
C SER A 29 -3.65 -4.98 2.46
N VAL A 30 -4.25 -3.84 2.12
CA VAL A 30 -3.64 -2.54 2.42
C VAL A 30 -3.68 -2.41 3.94
N VAL A 31 -2.54 -2.61 4.59
CA VAL A 31 -2.52 -2.76 6.04
C VAL A 31 -2.83 -1.41 6.71
N GLU A 32 -3.86 -1.41 7.55
CA GLU A 32 -4.23 -0.34 8.50
C GLU A 32 -3.05 0.13 9.40
N SER A 33 -1.92 -0.58 9.40
CA SER A 33 -0.72 -0.24 10.16
C SER A 33 -0.13 1.12 9.77
N SER A 34 -0.32 1.56 8.53
CA SER A 34 0.02 2.92 8.09
C SER A 34 -0.82 3.98 8.82
N ALA A 35 -2.10 3.70 9.08
CA ALA A 35 -2.98 4.59 9.82
C ALA A 35 -2.61 4.63 11.32
N SER A 36 -2.19 3.50 11.90
CA SER A 36 -1.66 3.46 13.26
C SER A 36 -0.41 4.32 13.41
N ALA A 37 0.60 4.13 12.54
CA ALA A 37 1.81 4.94 12.53
C ALA A 37 1.51 6.43 12.34
N ARG A 38 0.61 6.75 11.40
CA ARG A 38 0.14 8.11 11.14
C ARG A 38 -0.50 8.75 12.37
N ASN A 39 -1.42 8.04 13.02
CA ASN A 39 -2.17 8.58 14.16
C ASN A 39 -1.24 8.89 15.33
N THR A 40 -0.27 8.02 15.61
CA THR A 40 0.77 8.25 16.62
C THR A 40 1.61 9.49 16.29
N CYS A 41 2.07 9.62 15.05
CA CYS A 41 2.86 10.77 14.62
C CYS A 41 2.05 12.07 14.64
N LEU A 42 0.80 12.03 14.22
CA LEU A 42 -0.11 13.17 14.28
C LEU A 42 -0.38 13.58 15.74
N HIS A 43 -0.60 12.63 16.64
CA HIS A 43 -0.78 12.89 18.05
C HIS A 43 0.44 13.60 18.66
N ASN A 44 1.65 13.09 18.40
CA ASN A 44 2.89 13.69 18.88
C ASN A 44 3.09 15.11 18.31
N ALA A 45 2.83 15.32 17.01
CA ALA A 45 2.95 16.62 16.37
C ALA A 45 1.93 17.65 16.88
N LEU A 46 0.69 17.25 17.15
CA LEU A 46 -0.35 18.14 17.63
C LEU A 46 -0.27 18.42 19.13
N GLN A 47 -0.07 17.41 19.95
CA GLN A 47 -0.08 17.54 21.41
C GLN A 47 1.27 18.00 21.96
N GLN A 48 2.36 17.41 21.48
CA GLN A 48 3.70 17.67 22.00
C GLN A 48 4.48 18.67 21.14
N GLY A 49 4.03 18.92 19.90
CA GLY A 49 4.71 19.85 18.99
C GLY A 49 6.06 19.35 18.48
N ILE A 50 6.29 18.03 18.51
CA ILE A 50 7.57 17.43 18.17
C ILE A 50 7.57 16.80 16.77
N GLU A 51 8.73 16.83 16.14
CA GLU A 51 9.01 16.08 14.91
C GLU A 51 9.51 14.69 15.27
N THR A 52 8.95 13.66 14.64
CA THR A 52 9.32 12.28 14.96
C THR A 52 9.01 11.34 13.80
N THR A 53 9.67 10.17 13.81
CA THR A 53 9.36 9.07 12.91
C THR A 53 8.65 7.97 13.70
N CYS A 54 7.45 7.62 13.27
CA CYS A 54 6.63 6.57 13.86
C CYS A 54 6.63 5.34 12.97
N ARG A 55 6.68 4.17 13.59
CA ARG A 55 6.65 2.89 12.89
C ARG A 55 5.38 2.15 13.22
N GLY A 56 4.69 1.67 12.18
CA GLY A 56 3.59 0.73 12.32
C GLY A 56 4.12 -0.68 12.50
N GLU A 57 3.30 -1.57 13.07
CA GLU A 57 3.69 -2.97 13.36
C GLU A 57 4.15 -3.75 12.12
N SER A 58 3.68 -3.36 10.94
CA SER A 58 4.04 -3.99 9.65
C SER A 58 5.29 -3.39 9.01
N GLY A 59 6.02 -2.52 9.71
CA GLY A 59 7.23 -1.86 9.20
C GLY A 59 6.98 -0.56 8.42
N THR A 60 5.73 -0.09 8.30
CA THR A 60 5.45 1.22 7.68
C THR A 60 6.06 2.33 8.52
N GLU A 61 6.90 3.16 7.92
CA GLU A 61 7.46 4.34 8.58
C GLU A 61 6.73 5.61 8.12
N VAL A 62 6.37 6.44 9.08
CA VAL A 62 5.74 7.74 8.86
C VAL A 62 6.54 8.80 9.61
N MET A 63 6.87 9.90 8.98
CA MET A 63 7.59 11.01 9.58
C MET A 63 6.71 12.25 9.67
N SER A 64 6.59 12.83 10.86
CA SER A 64 5.92 14.11 11.08
C SER A 64 6.92 15.25 11.24
N THR A 65 6.68 16.37 10.55
CA THR A 65 7.39 17.63 10.76
C THR A 65 6.43 18.72 11.23
N VAL A 66 6.93 19.65 12.04
CA VAL A 66 6.14 20.67 12.71
C VAL A 66 6.79 22.03 12.49
N LYS A 67 6.07 22.91 11.78
CA LYS A 67 6.50 24.28 11.55
C LYS A 67 5.53 25.26 12.20
N ASN A 68 6.01 26.04 13.16
CA ASN A 68 5.25 27.15 13.73
C ASN A 68 5.49 28.41 12.88
N THR A 69 4.42 29.12 12.54
CA THR A 69 4.50 30.33 11.74
C THR A 69 3.38 31.31 12.09
N LEU A 70 3.55 32.58 11.72
CA LEU A 70 2.51 33.59 11.85
C LEU A 70 1.75 33.69 10.53
N VAL A 71 0.42 33.57 10.60
CA VAL A 71 -0.47 33.69 9.45
C VAL A 71 -1.47 34.80 9.68
N LYS A 72 -1.93 35.42 8.59
CA LYS A 72 -3.05 36.37 8.63
C LYS A 72 -4.35 35.59 8.45
N TYR A 73 -5.14 35.45 9.51
CA TYR A 73 -6.45 34.78 9.48
C TYR A 73 -7.54 35.78 9.83
N LYS A 74 -8.52 35.95 8.93
CA LYS A 74 -9.63 36.92 9.09
C LYS A 74 -9.15 38.34 9.43
N GLY A 75 -8.09 38.80 8.77
CA GLY A 75 -7.54 40.15 8.95
C GLY A 75 -6.63 40.34 10.17
N LYS A 76 -6.49 39.35 11.06
CA LYS A 76 -5.64 39.40 12.26
C LYS A 76 -4.42 38.49 12.12
N LEU A 77 -3.31 38.86 12.76
CA LEU A 77 -2.16 37.96 12.90
C LEU A 77 -2.48 36.87 13.93
N ALA A 78 -2.23 35.62 13.58
CA ALA A 78 -2.44 34.46 14.43
C ALA A 78 -1.25 33.50 14.30
N HIS A 79 -0.95 32.79 15.38
CA HIS A 79 0.00 31.68 15.33
C HIS A 79 -0.67 30.46 14.70
N ALA A 80 -0.03 29.89 13.69
CA ALA A 80 -0.41 28.62 13.09
C ALA A 80 0.71 27.60 13.28
N ARG A 81 0.28 26.35 13.48
CA ARG A 81 1.16 25.19 13.45
C ARG A 81 0.83 24.39 12.20
N ILE A 82 1.82 24.23 11.33
CA ILE A 82 1.73 23.41 10.14
C ILE A 82 2.35 22.06 10.47
N VAL A 83 1.54 21.00 10.39
CA VAL A 83 1.99 19.61 10.56
C VAL A 83 2.02 18.95 9.19
N THR A 84 3.19 18.46 8.78
CA THR A 84 3.35 17.69 7.54
C THR A 84 3.61 16.24 7.89
N ILE A 85 2.91 15.31 7.24
CA ILE A 85 3.07 13.87 7.42
C ILE A 85 3.60 13.28 6.11
N ASN A 86 4.75 12.60 6.18
CA ASN A 86 5.39 11.95 5.05
C ASN A 86 5.45 10.43 5.28
N TYR A 87 5.09 9.65 4.28
CA TYR A 87 5.23 8.19 4.27
C TYR A 87 6.55 7.83 3.59
N LYS A 88 7.33 6.92 4.19
CA LYS A 88 8.58 6.43 3.61
C LYS A 88 8.41 5.07 2.96
#